data_AF-A0A562GKV3-F1
#
_entry.id   AF-A0A562GKV3-F1
#
_cell.length_a   1.000
_cell.length_b   1.000
_cell.length_c   1.000
_cell.angle_alpha   90.00
_cell.angle_beta   90.00
_cell.angle_gamma   90.00
#
_symmetry.space_group_name_H-M   'P 1'
#
loop_
_entity.id
_entity.type
_entity.pdbx_description
1 polymer ?
#
loop_
_entity_poly.entity_id
_entity_poly.type
_entity_poly.pdbx_seq_one_letter_code
_entity_poly.pdbx_strand_id
1 'polypeptide(L)' 'MALLKLADKYSLVRLEAACARALSYTPNPSYKNISTILVSGQDTVAVEAKISDAKQNGDSQNTHSFTRGAGYYGRNS' A
#
# COMPACT_ATOMS: atom_id res chain seq x y z
N MET A 1 22.31 -1.07 15.53
CA MET A 1 23.18 -1.80 14.57
C MET A 1 22.44 -2.64 13.52
N ALA A 2 21.14 -2.98 13.66
CA ALA A 2 20.48 -3.91 12.71
C ALA A 2 20.28 -3.32 11.30
N LEU A 3 19.97 -2.01 11.19
CA LEU A 3 19.79 -1.33 9.89
C LEU A 3 21.08 -1.25 9.07
N LEU A 4 22.22 -0.98 9.71
CA LEU A 4 23.51 -0.95 9.03
C LEU A 4 23.85 -2.30 8.40
N LYS A 5 23.53 -3.41 9.09
CA LYS A 5 23.69 -4.76 8.54
C LYS A 5 22.77 -5.04 7.33
N LEU A 6 21.64 -4.34 7.18
CA LEU A 6 20.81 -4.45 5.98
C LEU A 6 21.42 -3.70 4.80
N ALA A 7 22.05 -2.54 5.05
CA ALA A 7 22.77 -1.79 4.02
C ALA A 7 23.89 -2.64 3.40
N ASP A 8 24.65 -3.34 4.23
CA ASP A 8 25.73 -4.23 3.78
C ASP A 8 25.21 -5.40 2.91
N LYS A 9 23.99 -5.88 3.17
CA LYS A 9 23.40 -7.02 2.43
C LYS A 9 22.72 -6.62 1.12
N TYR A 10 21.97 -5.52 1.12
CA TYR A 10 21.05 -5.18 0.04
C TYR A 10 21.48 -3.97 -0.78
N SER A 11 22.62 -3.34 -0.45
CA SER A 11 23.08 -2.03 -0.95
C SER A 11 22.30 -0.83 -0.41
N LEU A 12 22.95 0.32 -0.38
CA LEU A 12 22.36 1.58 0.08
C LEU A 12 21.14 1.99 -0.75
N VAL A 13 21.24 1.83 -2.08
CA VAL A 13 20.17 2.24 -3.02
C VAL A 13 18.87 1.47 -2.76
N ARG A 14 18.94 0.15 -2.57
CA ARG A 14 17.73 -0.65 -2.26
C ARG A 14 17.19 -0.36 -0.86
N LEU A 15 18.08 -0.09 0.11
CA LEU A 15 17.66 0.25 1.46
C LEU A 15 16.91 1.59 1.51
N GLU A 16 17.39 2.59 0.77
CA GLU A 16 16.71 3.90 0.66
C GLU A 16 15.34 3.75 0.00
N ALA A 17 15.23 2.98 -1.09
CA ALA A 17 13.96 2.69 -1.75
C ALA A 17 12.98 1.97 -0.81
N ALA A 18 13.46 0.98 -0.04
CA ALA A 18 12.66 0.29 0.96
C ALA A 18 12.21 1.22 2.09
N CYS A 19 13.06 2.15 2.53
CA CYS A 19 12.75 3.12 3.58
C CYS A 19 11.70 4.12 3.11
N ALA A 20 11.82 4.63 1.88
CA ALA A 20 10.83 5.49 1.25
C ALA A 20 9.47 4.77 1.13
N ARG A 21 9.46 3.48 0.78
CA ARG A 21 8.25 2.67 0.75
C ARG A 21 7.66 2.45 2.14
N ALA A 22 8.49 2.18 3.14
CA ALA A 22 8.04 2.00 4.52
C ALA A 22 7.35 3.26 5.06
N LEU A 23 7.89 4.44 4.75
CA LEU A 23 7.30 5.74 5.12
C LEU A 23 5.97 6.00 4.42
N SER A 24 5.76 5.48 3.20
CA SER A 24 4.47 5.60 2.51
C SER A 24 3.35 4.79 3.18
N TYR A 25 3.69 3.73 3.91
CA TYR A 25 2.72 2.88 4.60
C TYR A 25 2.47 3.28 6.05
N THR A 26 3.49 3.81 6.73
CA THR A 26 3.38 4.23 8.12
C THR A 26 4.35 5.38 8.41
N PRO A 27 3.93 6.42 9.16
CA PRO A 27 4.81 7.52 9.53
C PRO A 27 5.95 7.10 10.47
N ASN A 28 5.83 5.95 11.16
CA ASN A 28 6.85 5.42 12.05
C ASN A 28 7.18 3.96 11.71
N PRO A 29 7.98 3.71 10.67
CA PRO A 29 8.32 2.35 10.25
C PRO A 29 9.29 1.67 11.24
N SER A 30 9.04 0.39 11.53
CA SER A 30 9.93 -0.44 12.33
C SER A 30 10.98 -1.16 11.48
N TYR A 31 12.06 -1.67 12.10
CA TYR A 31 13.04 -2.52 11.43
C TYR A 31 12.39 -3.71 10.72
N LYS A 32 11.35 -4.32 11.32
CA LYS A 32 10.64 -5.46 10.72
C LYS A 32 10.00 -5.05 9.40
N ASN A 33 9.31 -3.91 9.34
CA ASN A 33 8.67 -3.42 8.12
C ASN A 33 9.69 -3.26 6.98
N ILE A 34 10.84 -2.63 7.28
CA ILE A 34 11.92 -2.43 6.30
C ILE A 34 12.48 -3.79 5.84
N SER A 35 12.70 -4.72 6.77
CA SER A 35 13.19 -6.06 6.43
C SER A 35 12.21 -6.86 5.58
N THR A 36 10.90 -6.74 5.85
CA THR A 36 9.85 -7.41 5.07
C THR A 36 9.77 -6.84 3.65
N ILE A 37 9.91 -5.52 3.50
CA ILE A 37 9.92 -4.87 2.17
C ILE A 37 11.13 -5.35 1.36
N LEU A 38 12.32 -5.43 1.98
CA LEU A 38 13.54 -5.92 1.31
C LEU A 38 13.46 -7.42 0.95
N VAL A 39 12.92 -8.25 1.84
CA VAL A 39 12.76 -9.71 1.58
C VAL A 39 11.70 -9.96 0.51
N SER A 40 10.60 -9.20 0.52
CA SER A 40 9.54 -9.33 -0.49
C SER A 40 9.89 -8.69 -1.84
N GLY A 41 10.98 -7.92 -1.92
CA GLY A 41 11.37 -7.20 -3.14
C GLY A 41 10.42 -6.05 -3.51
N GLN A 42 9.59 -5.57 -2.58
CA GLN A 42 8.65 -4.47 -2.83
C GLN A 42 9.35 -3.12 -3.03
N ASP A 43 10.65 -3.04 -2.74
CA ASP A 43 11.49 -1.87 -3.00
C ASP A 43 11.64 -1.55 -4.49
N THR A 44 11.52 -2.56 -5.38
CA THR A 44 11.68 -2.39 -6.84
C THR A 44 10.37 -2.12 -7.56
N VAL A 45 9.24 -2.58 -7.01
CA VAL A 45 7.89 -2.46 -7.59
C VAL A 45 7.33 -1.03 -7.48
N ALA A 46 7.88 -0.20 -6.61
CA ALA A 46 7.37 1.14 -6.33
C ALA A 46 7.49 2.14 -7.49
N VAL A 47 8.27 1.84 -8.54
CA VAL A 47 8.28 2.65 -9.77
C VAL A 47 6.90 2.60 -10.46
N GLU A 48 6.19 1.48 -10.36
CA GLU A 48 4.90 1.29 -11.03
C GLU A 48 3.71 1.77 -10.19
N ALA A 49 3.80 1.72 -8.85
CA ALA A 49 2.68 2.10 -7.98
C ALA A 49 2.40 3.62 -7.95
N LYS A 50 3.41 4.48 -8.15
CA LYS A 50 3.17 5.94 -8.26
C LYS A 50 2.32 6.33 -9.48
N ILE A 51 2.19 5.45 -10.48
CA ILE A 51 1.32 5.67 -11.64
C ILE A 51 -0.15 5.37 -11.27
N SER A 52 -0.39 4.50 -10.28
CA SER A 52 -1.73 4.07 -9.88
C SER A 52 -2.33 4.87 -8.73
N ASP A 53 -1.52 5.33 -7.77
CA ASP A 53 -2.01 6.10 -6.61
C ASP A 53 -2.27 7.58 -6.93
N ALA A 54 -1.68 8.12 -8.01
CA ALA A 54 -2.01 9.46 -8.51
C ALA A 54 -3.36 9.52 -9.27
N LYS A 55 -4.01 8.37 -9.50
CA LYS A 55 -5.27 8.26 -10.25
C LYS A 55 -6.50 7.96 -9.38
N GLN A 56 -6.40 8.14 -8.06
CA GLN A 56 -7.53 7.94 -7.14
C GLN A 56 -8.05 9.23 -6.50
N ASN A 57 -7.65 10.40 -7.00
CA ASN A 57 -8.30 11.66 -6.66
C ASN A 57 -9.01 12.23 -7.90
N GLY A 58 -10.09 11.56 -8.29
CA GLY A 58 -10.85 11.91 -9.48
C GLY A 58 -11.99 10.95 -9.73
N ASP A 59 -13.10 11.18 -9.02
CA ASP A 59 -14.45 10.90 -9.51
C ASP A 59 -14.74 9.43 -9.91
N SER A 60 -15.04 8.59 -8.92
CA SER A 60 -15.84 7.40 -9.16
C SER A 60 -17.02 7.40 -8.21
N GLN A 61 -17.99 8.25 -8.61
CA GLN A 61 -19.40 8.16 -8.33
C GLN A 61 -19.82 6.73 -7.96
N ASN A 62 -20.07 6.49 -6.68
CA ASN A 62 -21.19 5.70 -6.19
C ASN A 62 -21.54 4.38 -6.95
N THR A 63 -20.56 3.51 -7.23
CA THR A 63 -20.82 2.25 -7.96
C THR A 63 -21.25 1.08 -7.05
N HIS A 64 -21.27 1.28 -5.73
CA HIS A 64 -21.48 0.19 -4.76
C HIS A 64 -22.67 0.36 -3.82
N SER A 65 -23.49 1.42 -3.95
CA SER A 65 -24.73 1.53 -3.18
C SER A 65 -25.93 1.10 -4.03
N PHE A 66 -26.49 -0.07 -3.71
CA PHE A 66 -27.78 -0.50 -4.23
C PHE A 66 -28.77 -0.56 -3.07
N THR A 67 -29.62 0.46 -2.95
CA THR A 67 -30.72 0.44 -1.98
C THR A 67 -31.86 -0.40 -2.53
N ARG A 68 -32.31 -1.40 -1.76
CA ARG A 68 -33.38 -2.31 -2.19
C ARG A 68 -34.74 -1.62 -2.07
N GLY A 69 -35.55 -1.67 -3.13
CA GLY A 69 -36.87 -1.03 -3.20
C GLY A 69 -37.92 -1.70 -2.31
N ALA A 70 -39.09 -1.05 -2.15
CA ALA A 70 -40.16 -1.47 -1.25
C ALA A 70 -40.64 -2.94 -1.46
N GLY A 71 -40.58 -3.46 -2.68
CA GLY A 71 -40.90 -4.86 -2.99
C GLY A 71 -39.94 -5.89 -2.39
N TYR A 72 -38.69 -5.51 -2.04
CA TYR A 72 -37.74 -6.40 -1.37
C TYR A 72 -38.17 -6.75 0.06
N TYR A 73 -38.85 -5.82 0.73
CA TYR A 73 -39.38 -6.00 2.08
C TYR A 73 -40.81 -6.55 2.05
N GLY A 74 -41.25 -7.08 0.89
CA GLY A 74 -42.60 -7.55 0.64
C GLY A 74 -43.17 -8.31 1.82
N ARG A 75 -44.06 -7.66 2.56
CA ARG A 75 -45.01 -8.35 3.43
C ARG A 75 -46.15 -8.75 2.49
N ASN A 76 -46.13 -10.02 2.09
CA ASN A 76 -47.27 -10.66 1.46
C ASN A 76 -48.51 -10.29 2.29
N SER A 77 -49.51 -9.69 1.65
CA SER A 77 -50.86 -9.56 2.22
C SER A 77 -51.62 -10.85 1.96
#